data_AF-A0ABD3PNI7-F1
#
_entry.id   AF-A0ABD3PNI7-F1
#
_cell.length_a   1.000
_cell.length_b   1.000
_cell.length_c   1.000
_cell.angle_alpha   90.00
_cell.angle_beta   90.00
_cell.angle_gamma   90.00
#
_symmetry.space_group_name_H-M   'P 1'
#
loop_
_entity.id
_entity.type
_entity.pdbx_description
1 polymer ?
#
loop_
_entity_poly.entity_id
_entity_poly.type
_entity_poly.pdbx_seq_one_letter_code
_entity_poly.pdbx_strand_id
1 'polypeptide(L)'
;MSGTNKAVQKFIKRLKGINSPLLVALLIGCLVLDAVLWDNDDPVRRSLAVVQQPQSVHPQYETLIPPSQIDFSVDERLNWQSQDGGNDDNCKDILLLMPYEHSINGQGAQLNAYIWASLLATFLNKALVILESPNYHYLSEWKKHPPATTLYDSGSQFGCPADAFQGDDISADFPRGLSRLIQNPIWVNRGCGVPTCGRKFGYYEWEAIRKKQKSYVLQHGATHDVDCVEGDMHTTVTVLGISSMNRMTRMTHMLTRMTDRSSESSRSAAYDWAIRLGASSEQARVFSQINSPNQIWDYLAALVNRSGLLRFQPWIARDVEEHIRSLNVPLDGPYDAIHVRRGDKLIAEARREVQHYWSTKGYNAGRMPTNYIPFSHYVEKVWGSCTTTSRRRMRMRDPPRNVYIATDDPTTVQSEIELFPKVKGKGASIIDQCRHKVKFWFAPSTKDTSFHINDRRSNDDCHQVYKRNIAAIADLVILSRADRFVGDYNSNWYVFLYVL
;
A
#
# COMPACT_ATOMS: atom_id res chain seq x y z
N MET A 1 -18.68 -31.85 -35.83
CA MET A 1 -18.08 -32.74 -34.80
C MET A 1 -16.97 -33.57 -35.43
N SER A 2 -15.75 -33.04 -35.51
CA SER A 2 -14.56 -33.79 -35.92
C SER A 2 -13.34 -33.13 -35.30
N GLY A 3 -12.91 -33.68 -34.17
CA GLY A 3 -11.79 -33.14 -33.40
C GLY A 3 -11.37 -34.10 -32.30
N THR A 4 -11.34 -35.41 -32.58
CA THR A 4 -10.79 -36.37 -31.62
C THR A 4 -9.27 -36.20 -31.55
N ASN A 5 -8.81 -35.91 -30.34
CA ASN A 5 -7.42 -35.65 -29.95
C ASN A 5 -6.47 -36.76 -30.47
N LYS A 6 -5.42 -36.37 -31.19
CA LYS A 6 -4.37 -37.27 -31.74
C LYS A 6 -3.74 -38.18 -30.67
N ALA A 7 -3.78 -37.79 -29.40
CA ALA A 7 -3.31 -38.59 -28.27
C ALA A 7 -4.15 -39.87 -28.07
N VAL A 8 -5.48 -39.77 -28.19
CA VAL A 8 -6.41 -40.90 -27.98
C VAL A 8 -6.25 -41.94 -29.10
N GLN A 9 -6.11 -41.48 -30.35
CA GLN A 9 -5.86 -42.40 -31.47
C GLN A 9 -4.51 -43.11 -31.36
N LYS A 10 -3.46 -42.42 -30.89
CA LYS A 10 -2.13 -43.02 -30.66
C LYS A 10 -2.16 -44.06 -29.53
N PHE A 11 -3.01 -43.85 -28.52
CA PHE A 11 -3.20 -44.79 -27.42
C PHE A 11 -3.98 -46.04 -27.83
N ILE A 12 -5.10 -45.88 -28.56
CA ILE A 12 -5.88 -47.01 -29.10
C ILE A 12 -5.05 -47.89 -30.04
N LYS A 13 -4.13 -47.28 -30.82
CA LYS A 13 -3.23 -48.03 -31.71
C LYS A 13 -2.21 -48.88 -30.94
N ARG A 14 -1.84 -48.51 -29.71
CA ARG A 14 -0.93 -49.28 -28.83
C ARG A 14 -1.63 -50.45 -28.13
N LEU A 15 -2.94 -50.37 -27.90
CA LEU A 15 -3.71 -51.46 -27.28
C LEU A 15 -3.94 -52.65 -28.22
N LYS A 16 -3.87 -52.44 -29.55
CA LYS A 16 -4.04 -53.52 -30.55
C LYS A 16 -2.92 -54.58 -30.55
N GLY A 17 -1.83 -54.39 -29.80
CA GLY A 17 -0.74 -55.36 -29.67
C GLY A 17 -0.82 -56.27 -28.43
N ILE A 18 -1.84 -56.12 -27.58
CA ILE A 18 -1.95 -56.84 -26.31
C ILE A 18 -2.91 -58.02 -26.50
N ASN A 19 -2.37 -59.24 -26.62
CA ASN A 19 -3.15 -60.49 -26.81
C ASN A 19 -3.83 -61.02 -25.53
N SER A 20 -3.93 -60.21 -24.48
CA SER A 20 -4.59 -60.59 -23.22
C SER A 20 -5.86 -59.77 -23.04
N PRO A 21 -7.06 -60.36 -23.24
CA PRO A 21 -8.33 -59.67 -23.02
C PRO A 21 -8.50 -59.21 -21.57
N LEU A 22 -7.90 -59.93 -20.61
CA LEU A 22 -7.89 -59.55 -19.19
C LEU A 22 -7.08 -58.27 -18.94
N LEU A 23 -5.93 -58.12 -19.62
CA LEU A 23 -5.07 -56.95 -19.46
C LEU A 23 -5.67 -55.70 -20.14
N VAL A 24 -6.35 -55.89 -21.27
CA VAL A 24 -7.10 -54.83 -21.95
C VAL A 24 -8.32 -54.40 -21.11
N ALA A 25 -9.04 -55.34 -20.49
CA ALA A 25 -10.14 -55.04 -19.59
C ALA A 25 -9.67 -54.31 -18.31
N LEU A 26 -8.51 -54.68 -17.76
CA LEU A 26 -7.90 -53.97 -16.63
C LEU A 26 -7.45 -52.55 -17.00
N LEU A 27 -6.84 -52.36 -18.17
CA LEU A 27 -6.42 -51.03 -18.63
C LEU A 27 -7.61 -50.12 -18.95
N ILE A 28 -8.68 -50.66 -19.53
CA ILE A 28 -9.93 -49.92 -19.75
C ILE A 28 -10.60 -49.66 -18.40
N GLY A 29 -10.60 -50.62 -17.48
CA GLY A 29 -11.13 -50.48 -16.12
C GLY A 29 -10.41 -49.38 -15.33
N CYS A 30 -9.08 -49.30 -15.40
CA CYS A 30 -8.31 -48.23 -14.76
C CYS A 30 -8.57 -46.87 -15.41
N LEU A 31 -8.73 -46.79 -16.74
CA LEU A 31 -9.06 -45.53 -17.42
C LEU A 31 -10.49 -45.07 -17.17
N VAL A 32 -11.43 -45.99 -17.01
CA VAL A 32 -12.81 -45.70 -16.63
C VAL A 32 -12.86 -45.34 -15.14
N LEU A 33 -12.06 -45.95 -14.27
CA LEU A 33 -11.96 -45.53 -12.87
C LEU A 33 -11.27 -44.16 -12.74
N ASP A 34 -10.21 -43.87 -13.50
CA ASP A 34 -9.60 -42.53 -13.51
C ASP A 34 -10.56 -41.49 -14.10
N ALA A 35 -11.34 -41.83 -15.13
CA ALA A 35 -12.38 -40.95 -15.64
C ALA A 35 -13.50 -40.75 -14.61
N VAL A 36 -14.00 -41.81 -13.96
CA VAL A 36 -15.08 -41.72 -12.96
C VAL A 36 -14.62 -41.11 -11.64
N LEU A 37 -13.33 -41.16 -11.31
CA LEU A 37 -12.73 -40.49 -10.15
C LEU A 37 -12.30 -39.04 -10.45
N TRP A 38 -12.19 -38.64 -11.72
CA TRP A 38 -12.02 -37.24 -12.13
C TRP A 38 -13.34 -36.55 -12.56
N ASP A 39 -14.42 -37.29 -12.76
CA ASP A 39 -15.72 -36.76 -13.24
C ASP A 39 -16.76 -36.62 -12.10
N ASN A 40 -16.28 -36.47 -10.85
CA ASN A 40 -17.10 -36.08 -9.69
C ASN A 40 -16.88 -34.62 -9.24
N ASP A 41 -16.10 -33.83 -9.97
CA ASP A 41 -16.12 -32.36 -9.85
C ASP A 41 -17.05 -31.77 -10.93
N ASP A 42 -18.33 -31.82 -10.61
CA ASP A 42 -19.45 -31.25 -11.36
C ASP A 42 -19.29 -29.71 -11.51
N PRO A 43 -19.01 -29.15 -12.70
CA PRO A 43 -18.91 -27.71 -12.89
C PRO A 43 -20.27 -27.04 -13.16
N VAL A 44 -21.39 -27.76 -12.97
CA VAL A 44 -22.74 -27.30 -13.37
C VAL A 44 -23.67 -27.02 -12.18
N ARG A 45 -23.19 -27.15 -10.94
CA ARG A 45 -23.74 -26.32 -9.85
C ARG A 45 -23.16 -24.93 -9.98
N ARG A 46 -23.80 -24.17 -10.89
CA ARG A 46 -23.97 -22.73 -10.76
C ARG A 46 -24.19 -22.44 -9.28
N SER A 47 -23.15 -21.90 -8.66
CA SER A 47 -23.28 -20.72 -7.84
C SER A 47 -24.28 -19.82 -8.55
N LEU A 48 -25.56 -20.00 -8.21
CA LEU A 48 -26.34 -18.86 -7.76
C LEU A 48 -25.37 -18.14 -6.83
N ALA A 49 -24.73 -17.11 -7.37
CA ALA A 49 -24.23 -16.02 -6.57
C ALA A 49 -25.46 -15.59 -5.78
N VAL A 50 -25.64 -16.23 -4.61
CA VAL A 50 -26.11 -15.52 -3.46
C VAL A 50 -25.19 -14.32 -3.47
N VAL A 51 -25.71 -13.21 -3.96
CA VAL A 51 -25.21 -11.89 -3.62
C VAL A 51 -25.19 -11.96 -2.10
N GLN A 52 -24.05 -12.39 -1.54
CA GLN A 52 -23.86 -12.39 -0.12
C GLN A 52 -24.10 -10.93 0.21
N GLN A 53 -25.20 -10.67 0.91
CA GLN A 53 -25.42 -9.36 1.49
C GLN A 53 -24.08 -8.99 2.12
N PRO A 54 -23.52 -7.81 1.80
CA PRO A 54 -22.19 -7.45 2.24
C PRO A 54 -22.15 -7.71 3.74
N GLN A 55 -21.37 -8.72 4.15
CA GLN A 55 -21.11 -8.94 5.56
C GLN A 55 -20.68 -7.59 6.07
N SER A 56 -21.31 -7.10 7.15
CA SER A 56 -21.03 -5.78 7.68
C SER A 56 -19.52 -5.69 7.93
N VAL A 57 -18.82 -5.00 7.03
CA VAL A 57 -17.37 -4.87 7.09
C VAL A 57 -17.09 -4.14 8.38
N HIS A 58 -16.24 -4.71 9.24
CA HIS A 58 -15.89 -4.00 10.46
C HIS A 58 -15.09 -2.76 10.07
N PRO A 59 -15.54 -1.53 10.44
CA PRO A 59 -14.85 -0.29 10.07
C PRO A 59 -13.40 -0.25 10.56
N GLN A 60 -13.05 -1.14 11.49
CA GLN A 60 -11.72 -1.30 12.04
C GLN A 60 -10.65 -1.69 11.03
N TYR A 61 -10.94 -2.02 9.77
CA TYR A 61 -9.92 -2.33 8.76
C TYR A 61 -9.94 -1.38 7.56
N GLU A 62 -10.83 -0.39 7.57
CA GLU A 62 -10.85 0.68 6.58
C GLU A 62 -9.73 1.69 6.82
N THR A 63 -9.17 1.74 8.03
CA THR A 63 -8.11 2.69 8.40
C THR A 63 -6.95 2.00 9.11
N LEU A 64 -5.80 2.65 9.10
CA LEU A 64 -4.61 2.15 9.79
C LEU A 64 -4.76 2.27 11.32
N ILE A 65 -5.28 3.41 11.79
CA ILE A 65 -5.60 3.61 13.21
C ILE A 65 -7.00 3.08 13.57
N PRO A 66 -7.25 2.76 14.87
CA PRO A 66 -8.57 2.35 15.32
C PRO A 66 -9.67 3.39 15.05
N PRO A 67 -10.92 2.98 14.72
CA PRO A 67 -12.03 3.90 14.49
C PRO A 67 -12.31 4.86 15.64
N SER A 68 -12.05 4.46 16.88
CA SER A 68 -12.20 5.30 18.07
C SER A 68 -11.25 6.52 18.10
N GLN A 69 -10.22 6.53 17.26
CA GLN A 69 -9.27 7.62 17.12
C GLN A 69 -9.55 8.50 15.89
N ILE A 70 -10.56 8.16 15.09
CA ILE A 70 -10.97 8.91 13.90
C ILE A 70 -12.10 9.86 14.26
N ASP A 71 -11.99 11.08 13.77
CA ASP A 71 -13.02 12.10 13.86
C ASP A 71 -13.93 12.03 12.63
N PHE A 72 -14.94 11.17 12.69
CA PHE A 72 -15.91 11.01 11.60
C PHE A 72 -16.74 12.26 11.33
N SER A 73 -16.77 13.23 12.25
CA SER A 73 -17.48 14.50 12.00
C SER A 73 -16.73 15.44 11.06
N VAL A 74 -15.50 15.12 10.63
CA VAL A 74 -14.79 15.87 9.59
C VAL A 74 -15.61 15.97 8.30
N ASP A 75 -16.25 14.87 7.90
CA ASP A 75 -17.07 14.81 6.68
C ASP A 75 -18.25 15.80 6.76
N GLU A 76 -18.83 15.99 7.95
CA GLU A 76 -19.89 16.97 8.19
C GLU A 76 -19.36 18.41 8.30
N ARG A 77 -18.24 18.62 9.00
CA ARG A 77 -17.64 19.95 9.21
C ARG A 77 -17.13 20.58 7.92
N LEU A 78 -16.57 19.78 7.03
CA LEU A 78 -15.99 20.21 5.76
C LEU A 78 -16.90 19.88 4.57
N ASN A 79 -18.21 19.79 4.80
CA ASN A 79 -19.16 19.51 3.74
C ASN A 79 -19.32 20.73 2.79
N TRP A 80 -18.40 20.82 1.82
CA TRP A 80 -18.36 21.86 0.78
C TRP A 80 -19.63 21.93 -0.07
N GLN A 81 -20.42 20.85 -0.13
CA GLN A 81 -21.68 20.83 -0.88
C GLN A 81 -22.81 21.57 -0.17
N SER A 82 -22.72 21.73 1.15
CA SER A 82 -23.81 22.29 1.98
C SER A 82 -23.67 23.77 2.28
N GLN A 83 -22.46 24.34 2.21
CA GLN A 83 -22.21 25.69 2.72
C GLN A 83 -22.47 26.80 1.70
N ASP A 84 -22.36 26.54 0.39
CA ASP A 84 -22.35 27.61 -0.61
C ASP A 84 -23.40 27.45 -1.74
N GLY A 85 -24.61 26.96 -1.46
CA GLY A 85 -25.79 27.20 -2.33
C GLY A 85 -25.61 27.03 -3.85
N GLY A 86 -24.81 26.05 -4.30
CA GLY A 86 -24.54 25.81 -5.72
C GLY A 86 -23.44 26.67 -6.36
N ASN A 87 -22.52 27.28 -5.59
CA ASN A 87 -21.41 28.02 -6.17
C ASN A 87 -20.39 27.09 -6.86
N ASP A 88 -20.14 27.35 -8.14
CA ASP A 88 -19.11 26.73 -9.00
C ASP A 88 -17.66 26.92 -8.50
N ASP A 89 -17.46 27.56 -7.34
CA ASP A 89 -16.17 27.98 -6.80
C ASP A 89 -15.32 26.81 -6.28
N ASN A 90 -15.95 25.73 -5.84
CA ASN A 90 -15.25 24.58 -5.24
C ASN A 90 -14.24 23.91 -6.17
N CYS A 91 -14.48 23.98 -7.48
CA CYS A 91 -13.65 23.36 -8.51
C CYS A 91 -12.80 24.35 -9.31
N LYS A 92 -12.71 25.62 -8.91
CA LYS A 92 -11.85 26.63 -9.57
C LYS A 92 -10.36 26.33 -9.46
N ASP A 93 -9.95 25.56 -8.46
CA ASP A 93 -8.55 25.29 -8.15
C ASP A 93 -8.35 23.80 -7.87
N ILE A 94 -7.72 23.10 -8.82
CA ILE A 94 -7.54 21.64 -8.76
C ILE A 94 -6.06 21.29 -8.68
N LEU A 95 -5.71 20.41 -7.75
CA LEU A 95 -4.47 19.65 -7.77
C LEU A 95 -4.77 18.26 -8.35
N LEU A 96 -4.30 18.02 -9.57
CA LEU A 96 -4.51 16.77 -10.28
C LEU A 96 -3.35 15.80 -9.98
N LEU A 97 -3.59 14.84 -9.09
CA LEU A 97 -2.65 13.77 -8.79
C LEU A 97 -2.77 12.67 -9.84
N MET A 98 -1.67 12.44 -10.56
CA MET A 98 -1.51 11.34 -11.49
C MET A 98 -0.54 10.32 -10.87
N PRO A 99 -1.04 9.30 -10.13
CA PRO A 99 -0.21 8.26 -9.57
C PRO A 99 0.52 7.52 -10.70
N TYR A 100 1.76 7.07 -10.45
CA TYR A 100 2.47 6.30 -11.47
C TYR A 100 1.70 5.02 -11.79
N GLU A 101 1.63 4.68 -13.07
CA GLU A 101 1.14 3.38 -13.55
C GLU A 101 1.93 2.21 -12.95
N HIS A 102 3.21 2.45 -12.63
CA HIS A 102 4.12 1.46 -12.08
C HIS A 102 4.77 2.04 -10.85
N SER A 103 4.34 1.61 -9.66
CA SER A 103 5.11 1.85 -8.47
C SER A 103 6.41 1.05 -8.57
N ILE A 104 7.48 1.60 -9.14
CA ILE A 104 8.84 1.01 -9.05
C ILE A 104 9.22 0.77 -7.56
N ASN A 105 8.47 1.38 -6.63
CA ASN A 105 8.71 1.36 -5.20
C ASN A 105 7.52 0.81 -4.37
N GLY A 106 6.58 0.07 -4.99
CA GLY A 106 5.45 -0.61 -4.33
C GLY A 106 4.32 0.30 -3.78
N GLN A 107 3.34 -0.31 -3.09
CA GLN A 107 2.16 0.38 -2.54
C GLN A 107 2.52 1.54 -1.61
N GLY A 108 3.52 1.35 -0.74
CA GLY A 108 3.94 2.38 0.22
C GLY A 108 4.34 3.69 -0.47
N ALA A 109 4.90 3.64 -1.69
CA ALA A 109 5.20 4.84 -2.45
C ALA A 109 3.94 5.55 -2.99
N GLN A 110 2.92 4.80 -3.39
CA GLN A 110 1.62 5.34 -3.83
C GLN A 110 0.85 5.96 -2.67
N LEU A 111 0.84 5.30 -1.50
CA LEU A 111 0.21 5.81 -0.29
C LEU A 111 0.92 7.07 0.22
N ASN A 112 2.26 7.09 0.25
CA ASN A 112 3.02 8.29 0.57
C ASN A 112 2.72 9.43 -0.40
N ALA A 113 2.64 9.13 -1.70
CA ALA A 113 2.31 10.11 -2.72
C ALA A 113 0.92 10.73 -2.49
N TYR A 114 -0.06 9.91 -2.12
CA TYR A 114 -1.41 10.38 -1.79
C TYR A 114 -1.44 11.30 -0.57
N ILE A 115 -0.77 10.91 0.52
CA ILE A 115 -0.68 11.75 1.73
C ILE A 115 -0.03 13.09 1.40
N TRP A 116 1.08 13.10 0.67
CA TRP A 116 1.74 14.34 0.26
C TRP A 116 0.88 15.20 -0.66
N ALA A 117 0.18 14.59 -1.62
CA ALA A 117 -0.74 15.32 -2.49
C ALA A 117 -1.87 15.96 -1.69
N SER A 118 -2.40 15.26 -0.68
CA SER A 118 -3.46 15.76 0.19
C SER A 118 -2.98 16.89 1.10
N LEU A 119 -1.79 16.76 1.70
CA LEU A 119 -1.16 17.84 2.47
C LEU A 119 -0.93 19.09 1.61
N LEU A 120 -0.45 18.91 0.37
CA LEU A 120 -0.25 20.01 -0.57
C LEU A 120 -1.57 20.64 -1.02
N ALA A 121 -2.57 19.83 -1.35
CA ALA A 121 -3.87 20.31 -1.80
C ALA A 121 -4.54 21.14 -0.70
N THR A 122 -4.58 20.64 0.53
CA THR A 122 -5.12 21.36 1.69
C THR A 122 -4.31 22.60 2.04
N PHE A 123 -2.97 22.56 1.93
CA PHE A 123 -2.12 23.73 2.16
C PHE A 123 -2.38 24.83 1.13
N LEU A 124 -2.46 24.46 -0.15
CA LEU A 124 -2.68 25.37 -1.28
C LEU A 124 -4.16 25.72 -1.50
N ASN A 125 -5.06 25.20 -0.67
CA ASN A 125 -6.51 25.38 -0.82
C ASN A 125 -7.08 24.87 -2.17
N LYS A 126 -6.50 23.81 -2.73
CA LYS A 126 -6.94 23.17 -3.98
C LYS A 126 -7.75 21.89 -3.71
N ALA A 127 -8.68 21.56 -4.59
CA ALA A 127 -9.35 20.27 -4.63
C ALA A 127 -8.38 19.19 -5.12
N LEU A 128 -8.21 18.09 -4.39
CA LEU A 128 -7.36 16.98 -4.84
C LEU A 128 -8.18 15.99 -5.70
N VAL A 129 -7.86 15.94 -6.98
CA VAL A 129 -8.47 14.98 -7.93
C VAL A 129 -7.43 13.94 -8.33
N ILE A 130 -7.82 12.67 -8.35
CA ILE A 130 -6.95 11.56 -8.78
C ILE A 130 -7.30 11.19 -10.23
N LEU A 131 -6.30 11.19 -11.11
CA LEU A 131 -6.45 10.74 -12.49
C LEU A 131 -5.58 9.51 -12.75
N GLU A 132 -6.25 8.39 -12.99
CA GLU A 132 -5.63 7.09 -13.21
C GLU A 132 -5.44 6.80 -14.70
N SER A 133 -4.50 5.91 -15.02
CA SER A 133 -4.27 5.49 -16.40
C SER A 133 -5.44 4.68 -16.96
N PRO A 134 -5.87 4.94 -18.20
CA PRO A 134 -6.84 4.11 -18.89
C PRO A 134 -6.24 2.73 -19.21
N ASN A 135 -7.09 1.70 -19.30
CA ASN A 135 -6.64 0.35 -19.64
C ASN A 135 -6.28 0.27 -21.14
N TYR A 136 -5.07 -0.19 -21.44
CA TYR A 136 -4.53 -0.23 -22.81
C TYR A 136 -4.95 -1.48 -23.61
N HIS A 137 -5.72 -2.40 -23.02
CA HIS A 137 -5.97 -3.71 -23.64
C HIS A 137 -6.87 -3.70 -24.90
N TYR A 138 -7.48 -2.56 -25.28
CA TYR A 138 -8.51 -2.50 -26.33
C TYR A 138 -8.16 -1.72 -27.61
N LEU A 139 -6.98 -1.11 -27.73
CA LEU A 139 -6.59 -0.39 -28.94
C LEU A 139 -5.56 -1.19 -29.74
N SER A 140 -6.06 -2.08 -30.60
CA SER A 140 -5.29 -2.95 -31.50
C SER A 140 -4.42 -2.21 -32.54
N GLU A 141 -4.57 -0.89 -32.67
CA GLU A 141 -3.87 -0.08 -33.69
C GLU A 141 -2.46 0.40 -33.29
N TRP A 142 -2.03 0.30 -32.03
CA TRP A 142 -0.81 0.98 -31.53
C TRP A 142 0.46 0.11 -31.47
N LYS A 143 0.64 -0.85 -32.38
CA LYS A 143 1.84 -1.71 -32.46
C LYS A 143 3.16 -0.99 -32.78
N LYS A 144 3.16 0.28 -33.21
CA LYS A 144 4.38 0.96 -33.68
C LYS A 144 5.18 1.67 -32.59
N HIS A 145 4.55 2.05 -31.48
CA HIS A 145 5.24 2.57 -30.29
C HIS A 145 4.38 2.19 -29.07
N PRO A 146 4.63 1.08 -28.36
CA PRO A 146 3.88 0.81 -27.13
C PRO A 146 4.27 1.90 -26.11
N PRO A 147 3.40 2.88 -25.77
CA PRO A 147 3.61 3.58 -24.51
C PRO A 147 3.54 2.52 -23.41
N ALA A 148 4.27 2.74 -22.32
CA ALA A 148 4.39 1.83 -21.19
C ALA A 148 3.06 1.12 -20.92
N THR A 149 2.93 -0.11 -21.42
CA THR A 149 1.73 -0.91 -21.24
C THR A 149 1.54 -1.09 -19.75
N THR A 150 0.30 -1.09 -19.26
CA THR A 150 0.03 -1.70 -17.96
C THR A 150 0.60 -3.13 -18.05
N LEU A 151 1.73 -3.38 -17.39
CA LEU A 151 2.47 -4.66 -17.46
C LEU A 151 1.65 -5.85 -16.91
N TYR A 152 0.44 -5.59 -16.42
CA TYR A 152 -0.47 -6.55 -15.84
C TYR A 152 -1.63 -6.78 -16.81
N ASP A 153 -1.92 -8.04 -17.12
CA ASP A 153 -3.05 -8.44 -17.98
C ASP A 153 -4.40 -7.94 -17.45
N SER A 154 -4.48 -7.70 -16.13
CA SER A 154 -5.66 -7.11 -15.47
C SER A 154 -5.82 -5.60 -15.58
N GLY A 155 -4.83 -4.90 -16.14
CA GLY A 155 -4.81 -3.45 -16.21
C GLY A 155 -4.64 -2.74 -14.85
N SER A 156 -4.30 -3.46 -13.76
CA SER A 156 -4.09 -2.86 -12.44
C SER A 156 -2.88 -3.42 -11.69
N GLN A 157 -2.03 -2.52 -11.18
CA GLN A 157 -0.94 -2.88 -10.27
C GLN A 157 -1.44 -3.40 -8.90
N PHE A 158 -2.71 -3.18 -8.60
CA PHE A 158 -3.34 -3.64 -7.36
C PHE A 158 -3.99 -5.02 -7.50
N GLY A 159 -3.99 -5.64 -8.69
CA GLY A 159 -4.61 -6.95 -8.94
C GLY A 159 -6.14 -6.88 -8.99
N CYS A 160 -6.82 -8.03 -9.17
CA CYS A 160 -8.27 -8.10 -9.32
C CYS A 160 -8.98 -8.57 -8.02
N PRO A 161 -9.67 -7.69 -7.28
CA PRO A 161 -10.63 -8.13 -6.26
C PRO A 161 -11.78 -8.90 -6.93
N ALA A 162 -12.48 -9.73 -6.16
CA ALA A 162 -13.69 -10.42 -6.64
C ALA A 162 -14.76 -9.41 -7.11
N ASP A 163 -14.84 -8.26 -6.45
CA ASP A 163 -15.77 -7.15 -6.73
C ASP A 163 -15.48 -6.45 -8.06
N ALA A 164 -14.32 -6.69 -8.68
CA ALA A 164 -13.99 -6.10 -9.97
C ALA A 164 -14.79 -6.70 -11.13
N PHE A 165 -15.42 -7.86 -10.95
CA PHE A 165 -16.00 -8.64 -12.05
C PHE A 165 -17.53 -8.52 -12.13
N GLN A 166 -18.05 -8.41 -13.35
CA GLN A 166 -19.45 -8.57 -13.70
C GLN A 166 -19.57 -9.74 -14.68
N GLY A 167 -19.73 -10.95 -14.16
CA GLY A 167 -19.54 -12.18 -14.94
C GLY A 167 -18.05 -12.50 -15.05
N ASP A 168 -17.58 -12.80 -16.26
CA ASP A 168 -16.15 -13.09 -16.52
C ASP A 168 -15.34 -11.82 -16.85
N ASP A 169 -16.03 -10.69 -17.07
CA ASP A 169 -15.40 -9.43 -17.48
C ASP A 169 -15.20 -8.48 -16.30
N ILE A 170 -14.07 -7.77 -16.29
CA ILE A 170 -13.82 -6.68 -15.35
C ILE A 170 -14.77 -5.52 -15.68
N SER A 171 -15.53 -5.07 -14.69
CA SER A 171 -16.46 -3.95 -14.82
C SER A 171 -15.74 -2.70 -15.34
N ALA A 172 -16.35 -2.04 -16.33
CA ALA A 172 -15.79 -0.84 -16.95
C ALA A 172 -15.59 0.29 -15.94
N ASP A 173 -16.50 0.40 -14.96
CA ASP A 173 -16.54 1.45 -13.96
C ASP A 173 -15.71 1.14 -12.71
N PHE A 174 -15.13 -0.07 -12.61
CA PHE A 174 -14.35 -0.44 -11.44
C PHE A 174 -13.01 0.31 -11.41
N PRO A 175 -12.63 0.96 -10.29
CA PRO A 175 -11.38 1.72 -10.17
C PRO A 175 -10.18 0.87 -10.56
N ARG A 176 -9.13 1.43 -11.18
CA ARG A 176 -8.02 0.63 -11.75
C ARG A 176 -6.66 0.94 -11.14
N GLY A 177 -6.50 2.14 -10.61
CA GLY A 177 -5.29 2.63 -9.97
C GLY A 177 -5.43 2.71 -8.46
N LEU A 178 -4.87 3.79 -7.90
CA LEU A 178 -4.83 4.05 -6.47
C LEU A 178 -6.22 4.07 -5.81
N SER A 179 -7.25 4.52 -6.53
CA SER A 179 -8.65 4.55 -6.10
C SER A 179 -9.25 3.15 -5.92
N ARG A 180 -8.61 2.09 -6.46
CA ARG A 180 -8.93 0.69 -6.11
C ARG A 180 -8.54 0.34 -4.67
N LEU A 181 -7.51 1.02 -4.15
CA LEU A 181 -6.98 0.82 -2.81
C LEU A 181 -7.63 1.77 -1.80
N ILE A 182 -7.70 3.06 -2.12
CA ILE A 182 -8.13 4.11 -1.20
C ILE A 182 -9.44 4.76 -1.63
N GLN A 183 -10.16 5.32 -0.67
CA GLN A 183 -11.23 6.28 -0.86
C GLN A 183 -10.62 7.68 -0.90
N ASN A 184 -11.00 8.51 -1.87
CA ASN A 184 -10.61 9.92 -1.90
C ASN A 184 -11.76 10.77 -1.31
N PRO A 185 -11.65 11.26 -0.06
CA PRO A 185 -12.79 11.86 0.63
C PRO A 185 -13.36 13.09 -0.08
N ILE A 186 -14.68 13.28 0.00
CA ILE A 186 -15.36 14.40 -0.65
C ILE A 186 -14.86 15.75 -0.10
N TRP A 187 -14.49 15.83 1.17
CA TRP A 187 -13.93 17.07 1.73
C TRP A 187 -12.54 17.42 1.18
N VAL A 188 -11.82 16.45 0.61
CA VAL A 188 -10.50 16.64 -0.01
C VAL A 188 -10.63 16.96 -1.50
N ASN A 189 -11.51 16.25 -2.21
CA ASN A 189 -11.73 16.43 -3.64
C ASN A 189 -12.80 17.49 -3.98
N ARG A 190 -13.53 17.98 -2.97
CA ARG A 190 -14.64 18.95 -3.06
C ARG A 190 -15.79 18.57 -4.00
N GLY A 191 -15.94 17.28 -4.29
CA GLY A 191 -16.86 16.76 -5.30
C GLY A 191 -16.42 17.01 -6.75
N CYS A 192 -15.20 17.48 -6.97
CA CYS A 192 -14.70 17.80 -8.31
C CYS A 192 -14.32 16.55 -9.10
N GLY A 193 -14.72 16.53 -10.38
CA GLY A 193 -14.28 15.54 -11.36
C GLY A 193 -12.93 15.90 -12.00
N VAL A 194 -12.44 15.02 -12.86
CA VAL A 194 -11.27 15.31 -13.69
C VAL A 194 -11.63 16.38 -14.72
N PRO A 195 -10.93 17.53 -14.76
CA PRO A 195 -11.22 18.59 -15.73
C PRO A 195 -10.92 18.11 -17.16
N THR A 196 -11.85 18.36 -18.09
CA THR A 196 -11.68 17.97 -19.51
C THR A 196 -11.24 19.13 -20.39
N CYS A 197 -11.38 20.37 -19.88
CA CYS A 197 -11.06 21.62 -20.57
C CYS A 197 -11.71 21.71 -21.95
N GLY A 198 -13.02 21.45 -21.99
CA GLY A 198 -13.80 21.38 -23.23
C GLY A 198 -13.43 20.15 -24.07
N ARG A 199 -13.26 18.98 -23.43
CA ARG A 199 -12.87 17.70 -24.05
C ARG A 199 -11.49 17.70 -24.73
N LYS A 200 -10.66 18.70 -24.47
CA LYS A 200 -9.30 18.81 -25.02
C LYS A 200 -8.30 17.95 -24.26
N PHE A 201 -8.55 17.68 -22.98
CA PHE A 201 -7.64 16.96 -22.11
C PHE A 201 -8.26 15.63 -21.66
N GLY A 202 -7.68 14.54 -22.12
CA GLY A 202 -7.81 13.22 -21.53
C GLY A 202 -6.56 12.86 -20.72
N TYR A 203 -6.40 11.58 -20.42
CA TYR A 203 -5.25 11.10 -19.65
C TYR A 203 -3.90 11.48 -20.28
N TYR A 204 -3.75 11.33 -21.60
CA TYR A 204 -2.47 11.51 -22.27
C TYR A 204 -2.02 12.96 -22.33
N GLU A 205 -2.95 13.90 -22.49
CA GLU A 205 -2.66 15.32 -22.48
C GLU A 205 -2.23 15.78 -21.07
N TRP A 206 -2.92 15.30 -20.04
CA TRP A 206 -2.52 15.54 -18.65
C TRP A 206 -1.17 14.90 -18.33
N GLU A 207 -0.90 13.68 -18.82
CA GLU A 207 0.37 13.00 -18.64
C GLU A 207 1.51 13.75 -19.35
N ALA A 208 1.24 14.33 -20.52
CA ALA A 208 2.22 15.15 -21.25
C ALA A 208 2.57 16.43 -20.45
N ILE A 209 1.58 17.08 -19.83
CA ILE A 209 1.84 18.20 -18.90
C ILE A 209 2.64 17.73 -17.71
N ARG A 210 2.22 16.64 -17.04
CA ARG A 210 2.89 16.09 -15.86
C ARG A 210 4.37 15.78 -16.13
N LYS A 211 4.69 15.22 -17.29
CA LYS A 211 6.08 14.97 -17.73
C LYS A 211 6.87 16.28 -17.89
N LYS A 212 6.28 17.32 -18.48
CA LYS A 212 6.90 18.66 -18.60
C LYS A 212 7.06 19.33 -17.23
N GLN A 213 6.10 19.13 -16.32
CA GLN A 213 6.10 19.68 -14.97
C GLN A 213 7.36 19.33 -14.19
N LYS A 214 7.84 18.09 -14.34
CA LYS A 214 9.08 17.63 -13.70
C LYS A 214 10.28 18.51 -14.07
N SER A 215 10.43 18.83 -15.35
CA SER A 215 11.51 19.69 -15.83
C SER A 215 11.29 21.15 -15.42
N TYR A 216 10.04 21.62 -15.43
CA TYR A 216 9.69 22.98 -15.04
C TYR A 216 10.02 23.27 -13.58
N VAL A 217 9.64 22.38 -12.65
CA VAL A 217 9.96 22.50 -11.22
C VAL A 217 11.47 22.52 -11.00
N LEU A 218 12.24 21.75 -11.77
CA LEU A 218 13.71 21.75 -11.67
C LEU A 218 14.35 23.07 -12.10
N GLN A 219 13.74 23.76 -13.05
CA GLN A 219 14.29 25.00 -13.61
C GLN A 219 13.83 26.24 -12.83
N HIS A 220 12.57 26.29 -12.40
CA HIS A 220 11.94 27.49 -11.86
C HIS A 220 11.63 27.40 -10.36
N GLY A 221 11.69 26.20 -9.79
CA GLY A 221 11.38 25.96 -8.39
C GLY A 221 9.91 26.14 -7.99
N ALA A 222 9.01 26.23 -8.96
CA ALA A 222 7.56 26.35 -8.76
C ALA A 222 6.79 25.39 -9.68
N THR A 223 5.51 25.16 -9.39
CA THR A 223 4.60 24.49 -10.31
C THR A 223 4.14 25.42 -11.43
N HIS A 224 3.72 24.84 -12.54
CA HIS A 224 3.09 25.54 -13.64
C HIS A 224 1.62 25.12 -13.62
N ASP A 225 0.75 26.09 -13.47
CA ASP A 225 -0.68 25.85 -13.46
C ASP A 225 -1.23 25.97 -14.88
N VAL A 226 -2.25 25.17 -15.19
CA VAL A 226 -2.90 25.15 -16.50
C VAL A 226 -4.30 25.72 -16.36
N ASP A 227 -4.55 26.83 -17.05
CA ASP A 227 -5.87 27.42 -17.12
C ASP A 227 -6.76 26.60 -18.08
N CYS A 228 -7.89 26.18 -17.54
CA CYS A 228 -8.83 25.24 -18.12
C CYS A 228 -10.21 25.90 -18.13
N VAL A 229 -10.82 26.02 -19.31
CA VAL A 229 -12.16 26.58 -19.46
C VAL A 229 -13.10 25.48 -19.93
N GLU A 230 -14.17 25.23 -19.18
CA GLU A 230 -15.19 24.22 -19.46
C GLU A 230 -16.58 24.84 -19.28
N GLY A 231 -17.20 25.23 -20.41
CA GLY A 231 -18.38 26.09 -20.37
C GLY A 231 -18.03 27.47 -19.82
N ASP A 232 -18.77 27.93 -18.80
CA ASP A 232 -18.51 29.19 -18.10
C ASP A 232 -17.54 29.03 -16.91
N MET A 233 -17.15 27.80 -16.58
CA MET A 233 -16.27 27.52 -15.45
C MET A 233 -14.80 27.71 -15.86
N HIS A 234 -14.10 28.60 -15.14
CA HIS A 234 -12.66 28.77 -15.23
C HIS A 234 -11.98 28.01 -14.09
N THR A 235 -11.16 27.02 -14.43
CA THR A 235 -10.43 26.16 -13.49
C THR A 235 -8.93 26.25 -13.71
N THR A 236 -8.17 26.42 -12.65
CA THR A 236 -6.72 26.38 -12.65
C THR A 236 -6.25 25.03 -12.13
N VAL A 237 -5.52 24.28 -12.97
CA VAL A 237 -5.12 22.89 -12.70
C VAL A 237 -3.60 22.77 -12.50
N THR A 238 -3.20 22.33 -11.31
CA THR A 238 -1.80 21.96 -11.00
C THR A 238 -1.62 20.45 -11.13
N VAL A 239 -0.87 19.99 -12.12
CA VAL A 239 -0.72 18.54 -12.41
C VAL A 239 0.54 17.97 -11.78
N LEU A 240 0.41 16.96 -10.93
CA LEU A 240 1.54 16.36 -10.21
C LEU A 240 1.59 14.84 -10.34
N GLY A 241 2.80 14.30 -10.44
CA GLY A 241 3.07 12.87 -10.26
C GLY A 241 4.06 12.65 -9.11
N ILE A 242 4.22 11.39 -8.69
CA ILE A 242 5.06 11.00 -7.55
C ILE A 242 6.48 11.59 -7.62
N SER A 243 7.11 11.54 -8.78
CA SER A 243 8.49 12.02 -8.96
C SER A 243 8.61 13.55 -8.89
N SER A 244 7.57 14.29 -9.29
CA SER A 244 7.49 15.74 -9.15
C SER A 244 7.19 16.14 -7.71
N MET A 245 6.32 15.40 -7.01
CA MET A 245 5.99 15.65 -5.59
C MET A 245 7.20 15.42 -4.69
N ASN A 246 7.89 14.28 -4.81
CA ASN A 246 9.11 14.01 -4.03
C ASN A 246 10.18 15.08 -4.24
N ARG A 247 10.20 15.75 -5.40
CA ARG A 247 11.11 16.86 -5.66
C ARG A 247 10.60 18.15 -5.03
N MET A 248 9.33 18.47 -5.21
CA MET A 248 8.71 19.67 -4.64
C MET A 248 8.75 19.66 -3.11
N THR A 249 8.53 18.52 -2.46
CA THR A 249 8.64 18.39 -1.01
C THR A 249 10.10 18.40 -0.56
N ARG A 250 11.05 17.93 -1.38
CA ARG A 250 12.48 18.10 -1.10
C ARG A 250 13.01 19.50 -1.40
N MET A 251 12.25 20.32 -2.12
CA MET A 251 12.59 21.72 -2.31
C MET A 251 12.30 22.47 -1.02
N THR A 252 13.37 22.89 -0.35
CA THR A 252 13.38 23.61 0.93
C THR A 252 12.30 24.68 1.01
N HIS A 253 12.00 25.37 -0.08
CA HIS A 253 11.03 26.46 -0.12
C HIS A 253 9.60 26.06 0.32
N MET A 254 9.03 24.96 -0.19
CA MET A 254 7.64 24.59 0.17
C MET A 254 7.56 24.10 1.61
N LEU A 255 8.51 23.28 2.06
CA LEU A 255 8.57 22.86 3.47
C LEU A 255 8.72 24.06 4.39
N THR A 256 9.60 25.02 4.05
CA THR A 256 9.77 26.25 4.83
C THR A 256 8.48 27.05 4.90
N ARG A 257 7.72 27.17 3.81
CA ARG A 257 6.42 27.86 3.83
C ARG A 257 5.37 27.13 4.66
N MET A 258 5.33 25.81 4.60
CA MET A 258 4.40 24.99 5.39
C MET A 258 4.71 25.08 6.89
N THR A 259 5.98 25.22 7.27
CA THR A 259 6.42 25.31 8.66
C THR A 259 6.60 26.74 9.17
N ASP A 260 6.45 27.76 8.32
CA ASP A 260 6.62 29.15 8.72
C ASP A 260 5.51 29.62 9.68
N ARG A 261 5.91 30.22 10.80
CA ARG A 261 5.05 30.84 11.82
C ARG A 261 5.57 32.22 12.25
N SER A 262 6.48 32.79 11.46
CA SER A 262 7.20 34.03 11.78
C SER A 262 6.32 35.28 11.76
N SER A 263 5.20 35.25 11.04
CA SER A 263 4.29 36.39 10.89
C SER A 263 2.85 36.03 11.27
N GLU A 264 2.04 37.04 11.57
CA GLU A 264 0.60 36.84 11.81
C GLU A 264 -0.10 36.21 10.59
N SER A 265 0.26 36.63 9.38
CA SER A 265 -0.24 36.06 8.13
C SER A 265 0.10 34.58 7.99
N SER A 266 1.36 34.17 8.27
CA SER A 266 1.74 32.75 8.20
C SER A 266 1.11 31.90 9.30
N ARG A 267 0.82 32.46 10.48
CA ARG A 267 0.03 31.79 11.52
C ARG A 267 -1.44 31.65 11.12
N SER A 268 -2.04 32.67 10.51
CA SER A 268 -3.41 32.58 9.98
C SER A 268 -3.50 31.51 8.89
N ALA A 269 -2.55 31.50 7.94
CA ALA A 269 -2.49 30.48 6.90
C ALA A 269 -2.33 29.06 7.47
N ALA A 270 -1.55 28.90 8.54
CA ALA A 270 -1.42 27.63 9.25
C ALA A 270 -2.72 27.20 9.94
N TYR A 271 -3.44 28.14 10.57
CA TYR A 271 -4.76 27.87 11.15
C TYR A 271 -5.71 27.36 10.07
N ASP A 272 -5.85 28.08 8.96
CA ASP A 272 -6.77 27.71 7.88
C ASP A 272 -6.38 26.38 7.22
N TRP A 273 -5.07 26.11 7.11
CA TRP A 273 -4.59 24.84 6.61
C TRP A 273 -4.99 23.67 7.53
N ALA A 274 -4.83 23.81 8.85
CA ALA A 274 -5.27 22.79 9.79
C ALA A 274 -6.78 22.55 9.70
N ILE A 275 -7.59 23.60 9.58
CA ILE A 275 -9.05 23.47 9.37
C ILE A 275 -9.33 22.64 8.12
N ARG A 276 -8.67 22.94 6.98
CA ARG A 276 -8.85 22.19 5.73
C ARG A 276 -8.35 20.75 5.78
N LEU A 277 -7.50 20.40 6.75
CA LEU A 277 -7.09 19.02 7.04
C LEU A 277 -8.05 18.28 7.98
N GLY A 278 -9.12 18.93 8.43
CA GLY A 278 -10.12 18.35 9.32
C GLY A 278 -9.94 18.71 10.80
N ALA A 279 -9.05 19.63 11.15
CA ALA A 279 -8.92 20.08 12.54
C ALA A 279 -10.17 20.82 13.01
N SER A 280 -10.51 20.71 14.30
CA SER A 280 -11.42 21.66 14.95
C SER A 280 -10.77 23.04 15.08
N SER A 281 -11.57 24.08 15.32
CA SER A 281 -11.05 25.45 15.57
C SER A 281 -10.02 25.50 16.69
N GLU A 282 -10.20 24.71 17.75
CA GLU A 282 -9.25 24.66 18.86
C GLU A 282 -7.94 23.96 18.46
N GLN A 283 -8.02 22.86 17.72
CA GLN A 283 -6.83 22.17 17.20
C GLN A 283 -6.05 23.05 16.22
N ALA A 284 -6.76 23.76 15.32
CA ALA A 284 -6.16 24.70 14.38
C ALA A 284 -5.46 25.87 15.09
N ARG A 285 -6.05 26.37 16.18
CA ARG A 285 -5.45 27.42 17.03
C ARG A 285 -4.17 26.95 17.71
N VAL A 286 -4.13 25.71 18.20
CA VAL A 286 -2.91 25.11 18.74
C VAL A 286 -1.86 24.96 17.64
N PHE A 287 -2.24 24.40 16.50
CA PHE A 287 -1.34 24.15 15.36
C PHE A 287 -0.68 25.43 14.83
N SER A 288 -1.42 26.54 14.73
CA SER A 288 -0.88 27.81 14.25
C SER A 288 0.15 28.46 15.18
N GLN A 289 0.28 27.96 16.42
CA GLN A 289 1.21 28.48 17.42
C GLN A 289 2.48 27.62 17.58
N ILE A 290 2.52 26.43 16.97
CA ILE A 290 3.68 25.53 17.06
C ILE A 290 4.82 26.05 16.18
N ASN A 291 5.94 26.42 16.79
CA ASN A 291 7.11 26.97 16.06
C ASN A 291 8.21 25.94 15.75
N SER A 292 8.19 24.77 16.41
CA SER A 292 9.19 23.72 16.17
C SER A 292 8.83 22.90 14.93
N PRO A 293 9.67 22.84 13.88
CA PRO A 293 9.36 22.08 12.67
C PRO A 293 8.99 20.62 12.93
N ASN A 294 9.67 19.96 13.87
CA ASN A 294 9.38 18.56 14.21
C ASN A 294 7.97 18.44 14.83
N GLN A 295 7.62 19.32 15.76
CA GLN A 295 6.29 19.32 16.38
C GLN A 295 5.19 19.66 15.37
N ILE A 296 5.48 20.51 14.37
CA ILE A 296 4.52 20.80 13.28
C ILE A 296 4.22 19.52 12.51
N TRP A 297 5.26 18.76 12.11
CA TRP A 297 5.07 17.50 11.38
C TRP A 297 4.39 16.43 12.23
N ASP A 298 4.74 16.29 13.50
CA ASP A 298 4.09 15.37 14.44
C ASP A 298 2.59 15.70 14.62
N TYR A 299 2.25 17.00 14.67
CA TYR A 299 0.86 17.43 14.78
C TYR A 299 0.08 17.19 13.48
N LEU A 300 0.70 17.43 12.31
CA LEU A 300 0.10 17.15 11.00
C LEU A 300 -0.16 15.66 10.80
N ALA A 301 0.80 14.82 11.17
CA ALA A 301 0.67 13.36 11.24
C ALA A 301 -0.59 12.96 12.03
N ALA A 302 -0.73 13.48 13.26
CA ALA A 302 -1.90 13.22 14.09
C ALA A 302 -3.21 13.71 13.45
N LEU A 303 -3.22 14.87 12.78
CA LEU A 303 -4.40 15.38 12.07
C LEU A 303 -4.77 14.51 10.85
N VAL A 304 -3.79 14.10 10.03
CA VAL A 304 -3.99 13.23 8.87
C VAL A 304 -4.60 11.89 9.27
N ASN A 305 -4.07 11.30 10.33
CA ASN A 305 -4.61 10.07 10.91
C ASN A 305 -6.05 10.27 11.38
N ARG A 306 -6.26 11.26 12.26
CA ARG A 306 -7.54 11.50 12.90
C ARG A 306 -8.64 11.90 11.92
N SER A 307 -8.32 12.59 10.83
CA SER A 307 -9.34 12.93 9.82
C SER A 307 -9.83 11.71 9.03
N GLY A 308 -9.13 10.58 9.14
CA GLY A 308 -9.38 9.43 8.29
C GLY A 308 -9.14 9.76 6.83
N LEU A 309 -8.15 10.63 6.53
CA LEU A 309 -7.77 10.98 5.17
C LEU A 309 -7.43 9.73 4.37
N LEU A 310 -6.68 8.80 4.99
CA LEU A 310 -6.41 7.51 4.41
C LEU A 310 -7.44 6.48 4.88
N ARG A 311 -8.47 6.30 4.05
CA ARG A 311 -9.44 5.20 4.15
C ARG A 311 -9.25 4.25 2.99
N PHE A 312 -9.21 2.95 3.26
CA PHE A 312 -9.23 1.90 2.26
C PHE A 312 -10.65 1.68 1.72
N GLN A 313 -10.74 1.17 0.50
CA GLN A 313 -12.02 0.77 -0.08
C GLN A 313 -12.65 -0.38 0.74
N PRO A 314 -13.99 -0.50 0.81
CA PRO A 314 -14.66 -1.51 1.64
C PRO A 314 -14.23 -2.95 1.30
N TRP A 315 -14.01 -3.27 0.02
CA TRP A 315 -13.52 -4.59 -0.41
C TRP A 315 -12.10 -4.86 0.08
N ILE A 316 -11.23 -3.84 0.13
CA ILE A 316 -9.88 -3.97 0.70
C ILE A 316 -9.98 -4.25 2.20
N ALA A 317 -10.80 -3.49 2.92
CA ALA A 317 -10.95 -3.66 4.37
C ALA A 317 -11.47 -5.07 4.73
N ARG A 318 -12.46 -5.56 4.00
CA ARG A 318 -12.99 -6.94 4.15
C ARG A 318 -11.90 -7.99 3.93
N ASP A 319 -11.14 -7.88 2.84
CA ASP A 319 -10.17 -8.90 2.48
C ASP A 319 -8.91 -8.84 3.39
N VAL A 320 -8.56 -7.65 3.87
CA VAL A 320 -7.52 -7.45 4.90
C VAL A 320 -7.96 -8.05 6.24
N GLU A 321 -9.22 -7.85 6.65
CA GLU A 321 -9.79 -8.48 7.84
C GLU A 321 -9.69 -10.00 7.78
N GLU A 322 -10.15 -10.60 6.68
CA GLU A 322 -10.07 -12.04 6.45
C GLU A 322 -8.62 -12.52 6.50
N HIS A 323 -7.71 -11.81 5.84
CA HIS A 323 -6.29 -12.15 5.84
C HIS A 323 -5.71 -12.11 7.26
N ILE A 324 -5.91 -11.02 8.01
CA ILE A 324 -5.39 -10.87 9.38
C ILE A 324 -5.93 -11.98 10.29
N ARG A 325 -7.22 -12.29 10.21
CA ARG A 325 -7.83 -13.39 10.97
C ARG A 325 -7.18 -14.73 10.63
N SER A 326 -6.84 -14.96 9.35
CA SER A 326 -6.16 -16.18 8.89
C SER A 326 -4.74 -16.34 9.43
N LEU A 327 -4.05 -15.24 9.82
CA LEU A 327 -2.70 -15.30 10.36
C LEU A 327 -2.65 -15.94 11.77
N ASN A 328 -3.78 -15.95 12.49
CA ASN A 328 -3.87 -16.44 13.87
C ASN A 328 -2.79 -15.84 14.81
N VAL A 329 -2.51 -14.54 14.62
CA VAL A 329 -1.57 -13.76 15.46
C VAL A 329 -2.37 -13.13 16.61
N PRO A 330 -1.87 -13.17 17.86
CA PRO A 330 -2.56 -12.60 19.02
C PRO A 330 -2.45 -11.07 19.04
N LEU A 331 -3.26 -10.40 18.22
CA LEU A 331 -3.29 -8.94 18.06
C LEU A 331 -4.25 -8.24 19.03
N ASP A 332 -5.08 -8.98 19.76
CA ASP A 332 -6.04 -8.44 20.74
C ASP A 332 -5.38 -7.89 22.03
N GLY A 333 -4.08 -8.16 22.21
CA GLY A 333 -3.28 -7.71 23.35
C GLY A 333 -2.11 -6.83 22.93
N PRO A 334 -1.30 -6.34 23.89
CA PRO A 334 -0.13 -5.52 23.58
C PRO A 334 0.91 -6.32 22.79
N TYR A 335 1.38 -5.76 21.69
CA TYR A 335 2.46 -6.30 20.86
C TYR A 335 3.36 -5.19 20.35
N ASP A 336 4.61 -5.54 20.07
CA ASP A 336 5.51 -4.69 19.30
C ASP A 336 5.60 -5.21 17.87
N ALA A 337 6.12 -4.39 16.95
CA ALA A 337 6.31 -4.80 15.58
C ALA A 337 7.69 -4.39 15.03
N ILE A 338 8.22 -5.24 14.16
CA ILE A 338 9.48 -5.02 13.46
C ILE A 338 9.25 -5.18 11.96
N HIS A 339 9.63 -4.18 11.18
CA HIS A 339 9.65 -4.26 9.73
C HIS A 339 11.09 -4.38 9.23
N VAL A 340 11.42 -5.49 8.59
CA VAL A 340 12.77 -5.80 8.08
C VAL A 340 12.74 -5.80 6.57
N ARG A 341 13.43 -4.85 5.93
CA ARG A 341 13.45 -4.74 4.47
C ARG A 341 14.78 -5.23 3.90
N ARG A 342 14.76 -6.36 3.19
CA ARG A 342 15.91 -6.99 2.54
C ARG A 342 15.63 -7.09 1.04
N GLY A 343 15.33 -8.29 0.56
CA GLY A 343 14.86 -8.57 -0.80
C GLY A 343 15.60 -7.82 -1.92
N ASP A 344 14.80 -7.38 -2.91
CA ASP A 344 15.23 -6.59 -4.07
C ASP A 344 15.87 -5.24 -3.70
N LYS A 345 15.49 -4.67 -2.56
CA LYS A 345 15.95 -3.33 -2.13
C LYS A 345 17.41 -3.31 -1.74
N LEU A 346 17.98 -4.44 -1.27
CA LEU A 346 19.42 -4.55 -0.98
C LEU A 346 20.30 -4.34 -2.23
N ILE A 347 19.77 -4.62 -3.42
CA ILE A 347 20.54 -4.53 -4.67
C ILE A 347 20.72 -3.07 -5.11
N ALA A 348 19.70 -2.22 -4.93
CA ALA A 348 19.67 -0.88 -5.51
C ALA A 348 19.59 0.25 -4.47
N GLU A 349 18.65 0.20 -3.53
CA GLU A 349 18.30 1.36 -2.70
C GLU A 349 18.91 1.34 -1.31
N ALA A 350 18.93 0.18 -0.63
CA ALA A 350 19.39 0.07 0.77
C ALA A 350 20.90 -0.21 0.91
N ARG A 351 21.63 -0.30 -0.21
CA ARG A 351 23.05 -0.67 -0.22
C ARG A 351 23.91 0.31 0.58
N ARG A 352 23.60 1.60 0.52
CA ARG A 352 24.37 2.65 1.22
C ARG A 352 24.26 2.49 2.73
N GLU A 353 23.08 2.14 3.23
CA GLU A 353 22.81 2.06 4.66
C GLU A 353 23.29 0.73 5.24
N VAL A 354 23.27 -0.34 4.46
CA VAL A 354 24.00 -1.58 4.80
C VAL A 354 25.50 -1.31 4.92
N GLN A 355 26.09 -0.61 3.94
CA GLN A 355 27.51 -0.26 3.98
C GLN A 355 27.84 0.64 5.17
N HIS A 356 26.98 1.60 5.48
CA HIS A 356 27.12 2.46 6.64
C HIS A 356 27.02 1.68 7.95
N TYR A 357 26.03 0.79 8.10
CA TYR A 357 25.91 -0.09 9.26
C TYR A 357 27.19 -0.89 9.49
N TRP A 358 27.69 -1.58 8.46
CA TRP A 358 28.89 -2.40 8.60
C TRP A 358 30.16 -1.58 8.82
N SER A 359 30.27 -0.38 8.23
CA SER A 359 31.41 0.51 8.51
C SER A 359 31.45 0.99 9.95
N THR A 360 30.30 1.25 10.57
CA THR A 360 30.24 1.58 12.02
C THR A 360 30.65 0.41 12.92
N LYS A 361 30.67 -0.81 12.39
CA LYS A 361 31.16 -2.03 13.06
C LYS A 361 32.62 -2.38 12.69
N GLY A 362 33.31 -1.51 11.95
CA GLY A 362 34.72 -1.68 11.58
C GLY A 362 34.97 -2.48 10.29
N TYR A 363 33.93 -2.77 9.49
CA TYR A 363 34.08 -3.48 8.22
C TYR A 363 34.19 -2.53 7.03
N ASN A 364 35.04 -2.87 6.07
CA ASN A 364 35.10 -2.17 4.79
C ASN A 364 34.06 -2.73 3.81
N ALA A 365 33.64 -1.93 2.81
CA ALA A 365 32.59 -2.30 1.85
C ALA A 365 32.86 -3.61 1.08
N GLY A 366 34.13 -4.02 0.92
CA GLY A 366 34.51 -5.28 0.26
C GLY A 366 34.64 -6.49 1.19
N ARG A 367 34.44 -6.33 2.50
CA ARG A 367 34.61 -7.38 3.53
C ARG A 367 33.46 -7.41 4.55
N MET A 368 32.27 -6.99 4.15
CA MET A 368 31.09 -7.04 5.02
C MET A 368 30.67 -8.51 5.24
N PRO A 369 30.32 -8.92 6.47
CA PRO A 369 29.89 -10.30 6.74
C PRO A 369 28.65 -10.72 5.96
N THR A 370 27.72 -9.78 5.77
CA THR A 370 26.54 -9.96 4.94
C THR A 370 26.28 -8.69 4.14
N ASN A 371 25.41 -8.80 3.14
CA ASN A 371 24.94 -7.68 2.33
C ASN A 371 23.64 -7.06 2.87
N TYR A 372 23.31 -7.28 4.15
CA TYR A 372 22.12 -6.76 4.82
C TYR A 372 22.40 -6.34 6.27
N ILE A 373 21.44 -5.66 6.91
CA ILE A 373 21.49 -5.37 8.35
C ILE A 373 20.90 -6.58 9.11
N PRO A 374 21.66 -7.23 10.02
CA PRO A 374 21.19 -8.38 10.79
C PRO A 374 19.96 -8.06 11.65
N PHE A 375 19.06 -9.02 11.83
CA PHE A 375 17.84 -8.89 12.63
C PHE A 375 18.13 -8.51 14.09
N SER A 376 19.26 -8.99 14.64
CA SER A 376 19.73 -8.62 15.98
C SER A 376 19.88 -7.10 16.18
N HIS A 377 20.19 -6.34 15.12
CA HIS A 377 20.24 -4.88 15.17
C HIS A 377 18.89 -4.25 15.52
N TYR A 378 17.80 -4.73 14.89
CA TYR A 378 16.45 -4.22 15.12
C TYR A 378 15.99 -4.51 16.54
N VAL A 379 16.28 -5.72 17.03
CA VAL A 379 16.02 -6.14 18.41
C VAL A 379 16.79 -5.25 19.41
N GLU A 380 18.06 -4.96 19.14
CA GLU A 380 18.88 -4.06 19.96
C GLU A 380 18.31 -2.64 20.01
N LYS A 381 17.67 -2.15 18.94
CA LYS A 381 17.04 -0.82 18.94
C LYS A 381 15.82 -0.74 19.85
N VAL A 382 15.04 -1.82 19.97
CA VAL A 382 13.86 -1.84 20.85
C VAL A 382 14.23 -2.12 22.31
N TRP A 383 15.18 -3.03 22.56
CA TRP A 383 15.47 -3.56 23.91
C TRP A 383 16.92 -3.44 24.38
N GLY A 384 17.84 -2.92 23.57
CA GLY A 384 19.29 -2.95 23.85
C GLY A 384 19.76 -2.14 25.05
N SER A 385 18.90 -1.28 25.64
CA SER A 385 19.27 -0.51 26.82
C SER A 385 18.63 -1.06 28.10
N CYS A 386 19.44 -1.74 28.90
CA CYS A 386 19.15 -2.10 30.28
C CYS A 386 19.20 -0.87 31.22
N THR A 387 18.52 0.23 30.89
CA THR A 387 18.49 1.43 31.74
C THR A 387 17.88 1.14 33.12
N THR A 388 18.23 1.97 34.10
CA THR A 388 17.84 1.78 35.51
C THR A 388 16.33 1.89 35.76
N THR A 389 15.57 2.54 34.87
CA THR A 389 14.10 2.58 34.92
C THR A 389 13.44 1.33 34.32
N SER A 390 14.12 0.62 33.40
CA SER A 390 13.75 -0.74 32.97
C SER A 390 14.25 -1.83 33.92
N ARG A 391 14.86 -1.48 35.08
CA ARG A 391 15.08 -2.41 36.21
C ARG A 391 13.83 -2.73 37.02
N ARG A 392 12.62 -2.58 36.46
CA ARG A 392 11.67 -3.69 36.64
C ARG A 392 12.32 -4.86 35.91
N ARG A 393 13.26 -5.55 36.59
CA ARG A 393 13.73 -6.88 36.18
C ARG A 393 12.47 -7.59 35.77
N MET A 394 12.27 -7.79 34.46
CA MET A 394 11.15 -8.56 33.96
C MET A 394 11.26 -9.84 34.77
N ARG A 395 10.30 -10.06 35.67
CA ARG A 395 10.42 -11.20 36.57
C ARG A 395 10.46 -12.39 35.63
N MET A 396 11.22 -13.44 35.95
CA MET A 396 11.19 -14.64 35.10
C MET A 396 9.76 -15.20 34.90
N ARG A 397 8.78 -14.70 35.65
CA ARG A 397 7.35 -15.00 35.57
C ARG A 397 6.57 -14.15 34.54
N ASP A 398 7.11 -13.05 34.04
CA ASP A 398 6.39 -12.21 33.10
C ASP A 398 6.20 -12.98 31.77
N PRO A 399 4.99 -12.89 31.17
CA PRO A 399 4.71 -13.56 29.91
C PRO A 399 5.61 -13.01 28.79
N PRO A 400 6.00 -13.85 27.80
CA PRO A 400 6.69 -13.35 26.63
C PRO A 400 5.86 -12.28 25.92
N ARG A 401 6.52 -11.21 25.46
CA ARG A 401 5.86 -10.19 24.64
C ARG A 401 5.70 -10.69 23.21
N ASN A 402 4.56 -10.43 22.60
CA ASN A 402 4.36 -10.74 21.18
C ASN A 402 5.06 -9.71 20.31
N VAL A 403 5.79 -10.17 19.29
CA VAL A 403 6.44 -9.31 18.30
C VAL A 403 6.05 -9.77 16.92
N TYR A 404 5.33 -8.92 16.19
CA TYR A 404 5.01 -9.17 14.79
C TYR A 404 6.18 -8.76 13.89
N ILE A 405 6.48 -9.57 12.88
CA ILE A 405 7.55 -9.31 11.92
C ILE A 405 6.96 -9.25 10.52
N ALA A 406 7.01 -8.05 9.93
CA ALA A 406 6.77 -7.84 8.51
C ALA A 406 8.12 -7.86 7.78
N THR A 407 8.30 -8.80 6.86
CA THR A 407 9.55 -8.88 6.08
C THR A 407 9.32 -9.52 4.72
N ASP A 408 10.14 -9.11 3.77
CA ASP A 408 10.22 -9.68 2.44
C ASP A 408 11.23 -10.83 2.32
N ASP A 409 11.89 -11.19 3.43
CA ASP A 409 12.85 -12.28 3.53
C ASP A 409 12.58 -13.11 4.81
N PRO A 410 11.39 -13.75 4.90
CA PRO A 410 10.98 -14.49 6.10
C PRO A 410 11.95 -15.61 6.43
N THR A 411 12.48 -16.32 5.43
CA THR A 411 13.41 -17.44 5.61
C THR A 411 14.68 -17.02 6.35
N THR A 412 15.35 -15.95 5.88
CA THR A 412 16.60 -15.51 6.52
C THR A 412 16.33 -14.95 7.91
N VAL A 413 15.28 -14.15 8.08
CA VAL A 413 14.93 -13.58 9.40
C VAL A 413 14.56 -14.69 10.40
N GLN A 414 13.82 -15.73 9.99
CA GLN A 414 13.53 -16.89 10.84
C GLN A 414 14.81 -17.62 11.24
N SER A 415 15.73 -17.86 10.31
CA SER A 415 17.02 -18.51 10.62
C SER A 415 17.86 -17.71 11.63
N GLU A 416 17.83 -16.37 11.57
CA GLU A 416 18.51 -15.52 12.56
C GLU A 416 17.82 -15.55 13.92
N ILE A 417 16.49 -15.64 13.95
CA ILE A 417 15.72 -15.78 15.19
C ILE A 417 16.01 -17.10 15.89
N GLU A 418 16.27 -18.17 15.16
CA GLU A 418 16.66 -19.48 15.71
C GLU A 418 17.97 -19.41 16.49
N LEU A 419 18.86 -18.48 16.16
CA LEU A 419 20.13 -18.25 16.87
C LEU A 419 19.95 -17.61 18.25
N PHE A 420 18.78 -17.02 18.56
CA PHE A 420 18.53 -16.51 19.91
C PHE A 420 18.33 -17.65 20.92
N PRO A 421 18.87 -17.53 22.15
CA PRO A 421 18.60 -18.49 23.21
C PRO A 421 17.09 -18.68 23.44
N LYS A 422 16.63 -19.93 23.57
CA LYS A 422 15.20 -20.25 23.71
C LYS A 422 14.80 -20.47 25.16
N VAL A 423 13.60 -20.04 25.52
CA VAL A 423 12.95 -20.40 26.80
C VAL A 423 12.40 -21.82 26.68
N LYS A 424 12.88 -22.74 27.52
CA LYS A 424 12.43 -24.14 27.54
C LYS A 424 10.90 -24.25 27.58
N GLY A 425 10.33 -24.98 26.62
CA GLY A 425 8.91 -25.34 26.57
C GLY A 425 7.92 -24.21 26.25
N LYS A 426 8.36 -23.02 25.86
CA LYS A 426 7.47 -21.87 25.64
C LYS A 426 7.55 -21.21 24.26
N GLY A 427 8.39 -21.73 23.35
CA GLY A 427 8.55 -21.18 22.00
C GLY A 427 9.04 -19.73 21.93
N ALA A 428 9.49 -19.16 23.06
CA ALA A 428 9.94 -17.78 23.16
C ALA A 428 11.47 -17.69 23.08
N SER A 429 11.97 -16.60 22.51
CA SER A 429 13.38 -16.24 22.45
C SER A 429 13.76 -15.29 23.58
N ILE A 430 14.99 -15.41 24.07
CA ILE A 430 15.64 -14.47 24.98
C ILE A 430 16.51 -13.56 24.12
N ILE A 431 16.18 -12.27 24.09
CA ILE A 431 16.68 -11.37 23.05
C ILE A 431 17.83 -10.46 23.50
N ASP A 432 18.14 -10.42 24.80
CA ASP A 432 19.20 -9.58 25.34
C ASP A 432 19.72 -10.05 26.71
N GLN A 433 20.69 -9.31 27.25
CA GLN A 433 21.29 -9.57 28.56
C GLN A 433 20.31 -9.32 29.72
N CYS A 434 19.31 -8.45 29.52
CA CYS A 434 18.23 -8.22 30.47
C CYS A 434 17.22 -9.39 30.55
N ARG A 435 17.39 -10.42 29.71
CA ARG A 435 16.55 -11.61 29.62
C ARG A 435 15.11 -11.29 29.22
N HIS A 436 14.89 -10.27 28.39
CA HIS A 436 13.57 -10.03 27.81
C HIS A 436 13.14 -11.24 26.97
N LYS A 437 11.88 -11.64 27.12
CA LYS A 437 11.29 -12.81 26.45
C LYS A 437 10.33 -12.36 25.38
N VAL A 438 10.51 -12.86 24.18
CA VAL A 438 9.70 -12.50 23.01
C VAL A 438 9.21 -13.73 22.29
N LYS A 439 7.95 -13.71 21.85
CA LYS A 439 7.40 -14.64 20.87
C LYS A 439 7.24 -13.91 19.54
N PHE A 440 7.98 -14.37 18.55
CA PHE A 440 7.95 -13.77 17.21
C PHE A 440 6.83 -14.40 16.37
N TRP A 441 6.15 -13.57 15.61
CA TRP A 441 5.06 -13.93 14.71
C TRP A 441 5.35 -13.40 13.31
N PHE A 442 4.97 -14.15 12.29
CA PHE A 442 5.14 -13.79 10.88
C PHE A 442 3.82 -14.04 10.15
N ALA A 443 3.59 -13.30 9.06
CA ALA A 443 2.65 -13.78 8.06
C ALA A 443 3.16 -15.12 7.47
N PRO A 444 2.27 -16.09 7.18
CA PRO A 444 2.65 -17.30 6.47
C PRO A 444 3.35 -16.95 5.15
N SER A 445 4.62 -17.32 5.03
CA SER A 445 5.32 -17.24 3.75
C SER A 445 4.78 -18.34 2.85
N THR A 446 4.04 -18.00 1.80
CA THR A 446 4.00 -18.91 0.65
C THR A 446 5.35 -18.81 -0.05
N LYS A 447 5.80 -19.87 -0.71
CA LYS A 447 7.13 -19.90 -1.37
C LYS A 447 7.30 -18.84 -2.47
N ASP A 448 6.20 -18.17 -2.87
CA ASP A 448 6.13 -17.14 -3.93
C ASP A 448 5.84 -15.72 -3.42
N THR A 449 5.73 -15.48 -2.11
CA THR A 449 5.48 -14.12 -1.59
C THR A 449 6.77 -13.31 -1.48
N SER A 450 7.46 -13.06 -2.60
CA SER A 450 8.21 -11.82 -2.72
C SER A 450 7.20 -10.69 -2.55
N PHE A 451 7.19 -10.05 -1.37
CA PHE A 451 6.21 -9.04 -0.93
C PHE A 451 6.15 -7.77 -1.79
N HIS A 452 6.96 -7.69 -2.85
CA HIS A 452 7.01 -6.53 -3.72
C HIS A 452 6.34 -6.85 -5.05
N ILE A 453 5.34 -6.02 -5.38
CA ILE A 453 4.71 -5.86 -6.70
C ILE A 453 5.73 -5.72 -7.86
N ASN A 454 7.00 -5.51 -7.52
CA ASN A 454 8.09 -5.15 -8.40
C ASN A 454 8.76 -6.29 -9.14
N ASP A 455 8.48 -7.56 -8.84
CA ASP A 455 9.02 -8.60 -9.70
C ASP A 455 8.22 -8.65 -11.00
N ARG A 456 8.59 -7.75 -11.92
CA ARG A 456 8.14 -7.65 -13.32
C ARG A 456 8.29 -8.97 -14.11
N ARG A 457 8.71 -10.05 -13.46
CA ARG A 457 9.06 -11.35 -14.02
C ARG A 457 8.14 -12.47 -13.55
N SER A 458 7.26 -12.22 -12.60
CA SER A 458 6.29 -13.23 -12.18
C SER A 458 5.14 -13.24 -13.18
N ASN A 459 4.89 -14.36 -13.87
CA ASN A 459 3.69 -14.60 -14.69
C ASN A 459 2.44 -14.74 -13.82
N ASP A 460 2.35 -13.93 -12.76
CA ASP A 460 1.34 -14.05 -11.73
C ASP A 460 0.05 -13.49 -12.28
N ASP A 461 -0.99 -14.32 -12.18
CA ASP A 461 -2.35 -13.88 -12.44
C ASP A 461 -2.75 -12.74 -11.48
N CYS A 462 -3.66 -11.89 -11.92
CA CYS A 462 -4.06 -10.71 -11.19
C CYS A 462 -4.67 -10.98 -9.82
N HIS A 463 -5.25 -12.17 -9.61
CA HIS A 463 -5.69 -12.59 -8.29
C HIS A 463 -4.52 -12.82 -7.32
N GLN A 464 -3.38 -13.31 -7.79
CA GLN A 464 -2.19 -13.47 -6.95
C GLN A 464 -1.56 -12.12 -6.63
N VAL A 465 -1.53 -11.20 -7.60
CA VAL A 465 -1.15 -9.80 -7.37
C VAL A 465 -2.04 -9.19 -6.29
N TYR A 466 -3.36 -9.36 -6.39
CA TYR A 466 -4.31 -8.86 -5.39
C TYR A 466 -4.07 -9.47 -4.00
N LYS A 467 -3.88 -10.79 -3.88
CA LYS A 467 -3.60 -11.44 -2.60
C LYS A 467 -2.31 -10.91 -1.95
N ARG A 468 -1.25 -10.70 -2.71
CA ARG A 468 -0.01 -10.07 -2.21
C ARG A 468 -0.27 -8.64 -1.74
N ASN A 469 -1.10 -7.91 -2.48
CA ASN A 469 -1.48 -6.55 -2.10
C ASN A 469 -2.26 -6.52 -0.78
N ILE A 470 -3.19 -7.45 -0.58
CA ILE A 470 -3.93 -7.59 0.68
C ILE A 470 -3.01 -7.97 1.83
N ALA A 471 -2.09 -8.92 1.64
CA ALA A 471 -1.10 -9.28 2.65
C ALA A 471 -0.22 -8.08 3.05
N ALA A 472 0.19 -7.28 2.08
CA ALA A 472 0.95 -6.06 2.33
C ALA A 472 0.15 -5.01 3.14
N ILE A 473 -1.12 -4.78 2.78
CA ILE A 473 -1.95 -3.83 3.53
C ILE A 473 -2.24 -4.36 4.94
N ALA A 474 -2.43 -5.66 5.10
CA ALA A 474 -2.58 -6.31 6.39
C ALA A 474 -1.34 -6.08 7.27
N ASP A 475 -0.13 -6.23 6.72
CA ASP A 475 1.09 -5.87 7.42
C ASP A 475 1.06 -4.40 7.86
N LEU A 476 0.71 -3.46 6.98
CA LEU A 476 0.60 -2.03 7.35
C LEU A 476 -0.37 -1.79 8.51
N VAL A 477 -1.53 -2.45 8.48
CA VAL A 477 -2.55 -2.34 9.55
C VAL A 477 -2.00 -2.90 10.88
N ILE A 478 -1.30 -4.03 10.85
CA ILE A 478 -0.69 -4.61 12.06
C ILE A 478 0.45 -3.72 12.57
N LEU A 479 1.35 -3.28 11.69
CA LEU A 479 2.48 -2.45 12.07
C LEU A 479 2.04 -1.11 12.70
N SER A 480 1.02 -0.46 12.15
CA SER A 480 0.50 0.83 12.62
C SER A 480 -0.20 0.77 13.98
N ARG A 481 -0.58 -0.43 14.45
CA ARG A 481 -1.28 -0.63 15.73
C ARG A 481 -0.39 -1.19 16.83
N ALA A 482 0.89 -1.40 16.55
CA ALA A 482 1.84 -1.89 17.52
C ALA A 482 2.14 -0.83 18.59
N ASP A 483 2.38 -1.26 19.83
CA ASP A 483 2.80 -0.37 20.94
C ASP A 483 4.16 0.30 20.64
N ARG A 484 5.02 -0.43 19.93
CA ARG A 484 6.33 0.03 19.48
C ARG A 484 6.60 -0.53 18.09
N PHE A 485 7.16 0.30 17.24
CA PHE A 485 7.54 -0.04 15.89
C PHE A 485 9.02 0.24 15.64
N VAL A 486 9.71 -0.70 15.00
CA VAL A 486 11.08 -0.50 14.50
C VAL A 486 11.18 -0.99 13.07
N GLY A 487 11.89 -0.24 12.22
CA GLY A 487 12.18 -0.65 10.85
C GLY A 487 13.18 0.28 10.18
N ASP A 488 13.39 0.08 8.88
CA ASP A 488 14.37 0.81 8.10
C ASP A 488 13.83 2.12 7.53
N TYR A 489 14.44 3.26 7.89
CA TYR A 489 14.11 4.60 7.36
C TYR A 489 14.09 4.70 5.83
N ASN A 490 14.80 3.84 5.11
CA ASN A 490 14.81 3.86 3.65
C ASN A 490 13.60 3.15 3.03
N SER A 491 12.82 2.41 3.83
CA SER A 491 11.58 1.82 3.37
C SER A 491 10.50 2.90 3.29
N ASN A 492 9.79 2.96 2.16
CA ASN A 492 8.61 3.82 2.03
C ASN A 492 7.57 3.50 3.10
N TRP A 493 7.52 2.25 3.57
CA TRP A 493 6.64 1.82 4.64
C TRP A 493 7.05 2.38 5.99
N TYR A 494 8.34 2.47 6.27
CA TYR A 494 8.80 3.09 7.51
C TYR A 494 8.50 4.58 7.50
N VAL A 495 8.82 5.28 6.41
CA VAL A 495 8.51 6.72 6.29
C VAL A 495 7.02 6.98 6.48
N PHE A 496 6.20 6.12 5.88
CA PHE A 496 4.76 6.15 6.02
C PHE A 496 4.32 5.91 7.48
N LEU A 497 4.72 4.78 8.09
CA LEU A 497 4.35 4.41 9.45
C LEU A 497 4.98 5.28 10.54
N TYR A 498 6.07 5.99 10.26
CA TYR A 498 6.67 6.96 11.19
C TYR A 498 5.84 8.24 11.24
N VAL A 499 5.18 8.59 10.13
CA VAL A 499 4.26 9.72 10.03
C VAL A 499 2.87 9.34 10.58
N LEU A 500 2.58 8.06 10.77
CA LEU A 500 1.31 7.61 11.35
C LEU A 500 1.49 7.29 12.83
#